data_AF-A0A6H5JZI8-F1
#
_entry.id   AF-A0A6H5JZI8-F1
#
_cell.length_a   1.000
_cell.length_b   1.000
_cell.length_c   1.000
_cell.angle_alpha   90.00
_cell.angle_beta   90.00
_cell.angle_gamma   90.00
#
_symmetry.space_group_name_H-M   'P 1'
#
loop_
_entity.id
_entity.type
_entity.pdbx_description
1 polymer ?
#
loop_
_entity_poly.entity_id
_entity_poly.type
_entity_poly.pdbx_seq_one_letter_code
_entity_poly.pdbx_strand_id
1 'polypeptide(L)'
;MASLTAPPPQAGTKRPRSSAQEHQVSAPAPDFGADSDDDVEDVARGKGGGEGGMPSSMIVQFATLEGENKGPQIDIPLGSTVLQMEELMNQLLENKDKVPYTFYVNDAEVMETLEQTVSELAVSTEAVLRVSYQPLAVFRVRPVTRCTSTMPGHTEAVLHVNYSPDGTMLASGGGDMTVRFWDVQTSLPRFTCRGHRHHVLCTAWAPNGKRFASADRKGEIRLWDPSKGVQQGQPLSAHKQWVTSLAWEPLHRNSAGERLASSSKDALIKIWNTRTGRCEVTLSGHADSVEKIIWGGEGLLYSASRDRTIKVWNVEGEGRKLGILVRTLVGHGHRVNTLALSCEAALRTGPFGKEECALKALSKFTPEEAQAVALERYNLARGGEPERLVSGSDDFTLFLWNPADGKKPLARLTGHQQPVNHLAFSPDGRRFASASFDKKVKVWDGRTGTFLATLNGHVSAVYQVAWSADSRLLVSASKDSTVKLWEMVALKRAKATLPGHADEVYALDWSPDGSAVASGSKDRTIKIWAH
;
A
#
# COMPACT_ATOMS: atom_id res chain seq x y z
N MET A 1 -47.95 11.24 5.86
CA MET A 1 -48.52 12.28 6.74
C MET A 1 -48.24 11.89 8.18
N ALA A 2 -47.60 12.79 8.92
CA ALA A 2 -47.23 12.82 10.36
C ALA A 2 -45.86 13.52 10.44
N SER A 3 -45.82 14.82 10.12
CA SER A 3 -45.84 15.95 11.08
C SER A 3 -44.47 16.17 11.74
N LEU A 4 -43.73 17.09 11.12
CA LEU A 4 -42.52 17.75 11.58
C LEU A 4 -42.78 18.55 12.87
N THR A 5 -41.86 18.48 13.82
CA THR A 5 -41.68 19.52 14.86
C THR A 5 -40.20 19.70 15.16
N ALA A 6 -39.67 20.85 14.73
CA ALA A 6 -38.37 21.38 15.11
C ALA A 6 -38.44 22.09 16.48
N PRO A 7 -37.34 22.17 17.26
CA PRO A 7 -37.27 23.02 18.45
C PRO A 7 -36.83 24.47 18.09
N PRO A 8 -37.15 25.46 18.94
CA PRO A 8 -37.08 26.89 18.63
C PRO A 8 -35.70 27.54 18.87
N PRO A 9 -35.43 28.75 18.35
CA PRO A 9 -34.21 29.51 18.58
C PRO A 9 -34.42 30.67 19.57
N GLN A 10 -33.55 30.81 20.58
CA GLN A 10 -33.33 32.01 21.40
C GLN A 10 -31.95 31.87 22.08
N ALA A 11 -31.15 32.87 22.42
CA ALA A 11 -31.03 34.30 22.14
C ALA A 11 -29.62 34.70 22.65
N GLY A 12 -29.02 35.74 22.09
CA GLY A 12 -27.61 36.06 22.30
C GLY A 12 -27.22 36.64 23.66
N THR A 13 -25.92 36.56 23.96
CA THR A 13 -25.25 37.31 25.02
C THR A 13 -23.89 37.84 24.53
N LYS A 14 -23.89 39.16 24.31
CA LYS A 14 -22.85 40.19 24.53
C LYS A 14 -21.36 39.79 24.54
N ARG A 15 -20.64 40.41 23.58
CA ARG A 15 -19.20 40.73 23.66
C ARG A 15 -18.87 41.60 24.89
N PRO A 16 -17.68 41.49 25.47
CA PRO A 16 -16.98 42.62 26.07
C PRO A 16 -15.97 43.23 25.08
N ARG A 17 -15.96 44.57 25.04
CA ARG A 17 -14.89 45.42 24.48
C ARG A 17 -13.86 45.69 25.59
N SER A 18 -12.58 45.65 25.24
CA SER A 18 -11.48 46.47 25.82
C SER A 18 -10.30 46.36 24.83
N SER A 19 -10.05 47.30 23.92
CA SER A 19 -9.40 48.63 24.06
C SER A 19 -8.00 48.61 24.68
N ALA A 20 -7.04 49.03 23.84
CA ALA A 20 -5.70 49.57 24.13
C ALA A 20 -4.63 48.51 24.55
N GLN A 21 -3.39 48.51 24.06
CA GLN A 21 -2.51 49.57 23.59
C GLN A 21 -1.55 49.06 22.50
N GLU A 22 -1.24 49.94 21.56
CA GLU A 22 -0.11 49.87 20.65
C GLU A 22 1.21 49.98 21.43
N HIS A 23 2.18 49.12 21.12
CA HIS A 23 3.59 49.45 21.30
C HIS A 23 4.35 48.95 20.06
N GLN A 24 4.54 49.88 19.12
CA GLN A 24 5.65 49.84 18.18
C GLN A 24 6.94 50.02 18.99
N VAL A 25 7.86 49.06 18.87
CA VAL A 25 9.27 49.29 19.24
C VAL A 25 10.07 49.13 17.96
N SER A 26 10.45 50.28 17.41
CA SER A 26 11.48 50.47 16.40
C SER A 26 12.84 50.14 16.98
N ALA A 27 13.58 49.22 16.37
CA ALA A 27 15.01 49.05 16.62
C ALA A 27 15.80 49.85 15.57
N PRO A 28 16.72 50.75 15.96
CA PRO A 28 17.61 51.43 15.02
C PRO A 28 18.89 50.63 14.78
N ALA A 29 19.41 50.73 13.57
CA ALA A 29 20.76 50.32 13.20
C ALA A 29 21.82 51.19 13.91
N PRO A 30 23.04 50.67 14.12
CA PRO A 30 24.21 51.52 14.31
C PRO A 30 25.05 51.57 13.03
N ASP A 31 25.46 52.80 12.71
CA ASP A 31 26.38 53.18 11.64
C ASP A 31 27.75 53.59 12.25
N PHE A 32 28.78 53.48 11.40
CA PHE A 32 30.22 53.70 11.52
C PHE A 32 30.87 54.38 12.76
N GLY A 33 32.05 53.85 13.11
CA GLY A 33 33.13 54.54 13.81
C GLY A 33 34.48 53.85 13.57
N ALA A 34 35.42 54.59 12.99
CA ALA A 34 36.76 54.17 12.56
C ALA A 34 37.85 54.37 13.64
N ASP A 35 39.08 54.00 13.25
CA ASP A 35 40.39 54.10 13.94
C ASP A 35 40.64 52.97 14.96
N SER A 36 41.79 52.28 15.00
CA SER A 36 43.16 52.69 14.71
C SER A 36 44.10 51.47 14.53
N ASP A 37 45.19 51.68 13.79
CA ASP A 37 46.33 50.79 13.56
C ASP A 37 46.96 50.19 14.84
N ASP A 38 47.46 48.95 14.73
CA ASP A 38 48.73 48.54 15.33
C ASP A 38 49.27 47.28 14.61
N ASP A 39 50.43 47.44 13.96
CA ASP A 39 51.30 46.43 13.37
C ASP A 39 51.84 45.45 14.41
N VAL A 40 51.83 44.13 14.17
CA VAL A 40 52.95 43.21 14.53
C VAL A 40 52.97 41.94 13.65
N GLU A 41 54.00 41.89 12.81
CA GLU A 41 54.83 40.76 12.33
C GLU A 41 54.24 39.42 11.83
N ASP A 42 54.61 39.22 10.57
CA ASP A 42 54.65 38.02 9.75
C ASP A 42 55.58 36.93 10.33
N VAL A 43 55.04 35.73 10.59
CA VAL A 43 55.84 34.50 10.75
C VAL A 43 55.23 33.40 9.90
N ALA A 44 55.78 33.27 8.70
CA ALA A 44 55.60 32.13 7.82
C ALA A 44 55.97 30.82 8.53
N ARG A 45 54.99 29.92 8.69
CA ARG A 45 55.22 28.48 8.86
C ARG A 45 54.37 27.71 7.88
N GLY A 46 55.04 27.14 6.88
CA GLY A 46 54.45 26.23 5.93
C GLY A 46 53.79 25.02 6.60
N LYS A 47 52.54 24.78 6.24
CA LYS A 47 51.88 23.47 6.19
C LYS A 47 51.18 23.49 4.84
N GLY A 48 51.70 22.80 3.82
CA GLY A 48 51.61 21.35 3.77
C GLY A 48 50.27 21.02 3.14
N GLY A 49 50.24 21.02 1.80
CA GLY A 49 49.05 20.75 1.01
C GLY A 49 48.43 19.40 1.34
N GLY A 50 47.11 19.39 1.26
CA GLY A 50 46.25 18.25 1.49
C GLY A 50 44.81 18.70 1.34
N GLU A 51 44.44 19.15 0.15
CA GLU A 51 43.04 19.08 -0.27
C GLU A 51 42.67 17.59 -0.19
N GLY A 52 42.04 17.19 0.91
CA GLY A 52 41.44 15.86 1.07
C GLY A 52 40.22 15.74 0.16
N GLY A 53 40.45 15.74 -1.15
CA GLY A 53 39.44 15.34 -2.12
C GLY A 53 39.12 13.87 -1.92
N MET A 54 37.83 13.53 -1.94
CA MET A 54 37.40 12.14 -1.97
C MET A 54 38.14 11.39 -3.09
N PRO A 55 38.58 10.14 -2.88
CA PRO A 55 39.26 9.37 -3.92
C PRO A 55 38.34 9.21 -5.13
N SER A 56 38.90 9.30 -6.33
CA SER A 56 38.14 9.28 -7.58
C SER A 56 37.43 7.95 -7.85
N SER A 57 37.94 6.85 -7.27
CA SER A 57 37.42 5.49 -7.40
C SER A 57 37.53 4.72 -6.09
N MET A 58 36.73 3.67 -5.97
CA MET A 58 36.65 2.82 -4.79
C MET A 58 36.46 1.36 -5.20
N ILE A 59 37.12 0.45 -4.48
CA ILE A 59 36.99 -0.98 -4.70
C ILE A 59 35.62 -1.44 -4.16
N VAL A 60 34.78 -1.94 -5.05
CA VAL A 60 33.42 -2.41 -4.76
C VAL A 60 33.34 -3.93 -4.90
N GLN A 61 32.65 -4.57 -3.95
CA GLN A 61 32.23 -5.97 -4.03
C GLN A 61 30.71 -6.03 -4.09
N PHE A 62 30.17 -6.53 -5.21
CA PHE A 62 28.74 -6.80 -5.32
C PHE A 62 28.34 -8.02 -4.51
N ALA A 63 27.23 -7.92 -3.80
CA ALA A 63 26.66 -9.00 -3.01
C ALA A 63 25.14 -9.05 -3.14
N THR A 64 24.56 -10.23 -2.89
CA THR A 64 23.12 -10.34 -2.62
C THR A 64 22.81 -9.70 -1.25
N LEU A 65 21.52 -9.52 -0.94
CA LEU A 65 21.09 -9.10 0.41
C LEU A 65 21.52 -10.06 1.51
N GLU A 66 21.53 -11.36 1.19
CA GLU A 66 21.93 -12.43 2.11
C GLU A 66 23.44 -12.43 2.37
N GLY A 67 24.17 -11.56 1.66
CA GLY A 67 25.60 -11.39 1.81
C GLY A 67 26.40 -12.45 1.06
N GLU A 68 25.85 -13.05 0.00
CA GLU A 68 26.67 -13.81 -0.94
C GLU A 68 27.36 -12.86 -1.91
N ASN A 69 28.68 -12.88 -1.94
CA ASN A 69 29.45 -12.09 -2.89
C ASN A 69 29.28 -12.67 -4.30
N LYS A 70 29.09 -11.81 -5.29
CA LYS A 70 28.95 -12.19 -6.70
C LYS A 70 30.00 -11.43 -7.53
N GLY A 71 30.79 -12.20 -8.26
CA GLY A 71 31.91 -11.69 -9.07
C GLY A 71 33.12 -11.21 -8.27
N PRO A 72 34.17 -10.74 -8.96
CA PRO A 72 35.39 -10.24 -8.34
C PRO A 72 35.19 -8.84 -7.74
N GLN A 73 36.15 -8.39 -6.95
CA GLN A 73 36.24 -6.99 -6.52
C GLN A 73 36.62 -6.11 -7.72
N ILE A 74 35.88 -5.04 -7.94
CA ILE A 74 36.02 -4.16 -9.11
C ILE A 74 36.23 -2.73 -8.62
N ASP A 75 37.17 -2.01 -9.22
CA ASP A 75 37.35 -0.58 -8.95
C ASP A 75 36.31 0.23 -9.74
N ILE A 76 35.45 0.97 -9.02
CA ILE A 76 34.34 1.74 -9.60
C ILE A 76 34.54 3.21 -9.27
N PRO A 77 34.46 4.14 -10.25
CA PRO A 77 34.46 5.57 -9.99
C PRO A 77 33.32 5.99 -9.04
N LEU A 78 33.58 6.86 -8.06
CA LEU A 78 32.52 7.30 -7.12
C LEU A 78 31.38 8.07 -7.82
N GLY A 79 31.71 8.76 -8.92
CA GLY A 79 30.72 9.41 -9.79
C GLY A 79 29.88 8.45 -10.62
N SER A 80 30.07 7.12 -10.51
CA SER A 80 29.28 6.15 -11.25
C SER A 80 27.80 6.23 -10.89
N THR A 81 26.99 6.30 -11.94
CA THR A 81 25.53 6.34 -11.82
C THR A 81 24.96 4.93 -11.62
N VAL A 82 23.73 4.86 -11.10
CA VAL A 82 22.98 3.59 -10.99
C VAL A 82 22.94 2.84 -12.32
N LEU A 83 22.70 3.53 -13.44
CA LEU A 83 22.62 2.91 -14.77
C LEU A 83 23.94 2.24 -15.19
N GLN A 84 25.08 2.87 -14.91
CA GLN A 84 26.40 2.29 -15.21
C GLN A 84 26.67 1.04 -14.37
N MET A 85 26.27 1.07 -13.09
CA MET A 85 26.36 -0.11 -12.22
C MET A 85 25.39 -1.21 -12.65
N GLU A 86 24.20 -0.88 -13.15
CA GLU A 86 23.26 -1.85 -13.73
C GLU A 86 23.86 -2.56 -14.95
N GLU A 87 24.48 -1.82 -15.87
CA GLU A 87 25.13 -2.40 -17.05
C GLU A 87 26.27 -3.33 -16.65
N LEU A 88 27.10 -2.90 -15.70
CA LEU A 88 28.19 -3.71 -15.16
C LEU A 88 27.68 -4.98 -14.48
N MET A 89 26.59 -4.90 -13.70
CA MET A 89 26.01 -6.06 -13.03
C MET A 89 25.38 -7.04 -14.02
N ASN A 90 24.72 -6.55 -15.07
CA ASN A 90 24.17 -7.40 -16.13
C ASN A 90 25.27 -8.13 -16.91
N GLN A 91 26.41 -7.48 -17.16
CA GLN A 91 27.58 -8.12 -17.75
C GLN A 91 28.18 -9.18 -16.82
N LEU A 92 28.29 -8.87 -15.53
CA LEU A 92 28.88 -9.75 -14.53
C LEU A 92 28.05 -11.03 -14.28
N LEU A 93 26.72 -10.93 -14.38
CA LEU A 93 25.81 -12.07 -14.24
C LEU A 93 25.56 -12.81 -15.55
N GLU A 94 26.14 -12.36 -16.67
CA GLU A 94 25.89 -12.91 -18.01
C GLU A 94 24.38 -13.00 -18.34
N ASN A 95 23.61 -12.01 -17.88
CA ASN A 95 22.17 -11.99 -18.10
C ASN A 95 21.88 -11.87 -19.60
N LYS A 96 21.06 -12.79 -20.13
CA LYS A 96 20.63 -12.76 -21.54
C LYS A 96 19.78 -11.52 -21.86
N ASP A 97 18.93 -11.13 -20.90
CA ASP A 97 18.08 -9.94 -20.99
C ASP A 97 18.50 -8.91 -19.94
N LYS A 98 18.44 -7.62 -20.27
CA LYS A 98 18.80 -6.54 -19.34
C LYS A 98 17.80 -6.49 -18.17
N VAL A 99 18.27 -6.84 -16.97
CA VAL A 99 17.49 -6.74 -15.73
C VAL A 99 17.86 -5.42 -15.03
N PRO A 100 16.89 -4.57 -14.69
CA PRO A 100 17.16 -3.37 -13.89
C PRO A 100 17.47 -3.76 -12.44
N TYR A 101 18.38 -3.04 -11.79
CA TYR A 101 18.83 -3.33 -10.42
C TYR A 101 18.80 -2.08 -9.54
N THR A 102 18.53 -2.30 -8.25
CA THR A 102 18.77 -1.28 -7.22
C THR A 102 19.95 -1.69 -6.38
N PHE A 103 20.76 -0.69 -6.00
CA PHE A 103 21.99 -0.89 -5.25
C PHE A 103 21.86 -0.27 -3.86
N TYR A 104 22.54 -0.87 -2.90
CA TYR A 104 22.51 -0.45 -1.51
C TYR A 104 23.90 -0.50 -0.89
N VAL A 105 24.15 0.46 -0.02
CA VAL A 105 25.35 0.55 0.82
C VAL A 105 24.88 0.67 2.26
N ASN A 106 25.24 -0.28 3.12
CA ASN A 106 24.83 -0.30 4.54
C ASN A 106 23.32 0.00 4.74
N ASP A 107 22.47 -0.67 3.98
CA ASP A 107 21.00 -0.50 3.94
C ASP A 107 20.46 0.83 3.36
N ALA A 108 21.31 1.79 3.01
CA ALA A 108 20.90 2.97 2.26
C ALA A 108 20.87 2.66 0.76
N GLU A 109 19.77 3.01 0.08
CA GLU A 109 19.66 2.87 -1.38
C GLU A 109 20.47 3.95 -2.10
N VAL A 110 21.23 3.53 -3.11
CA VAL A 110 21.89 4.45 -4.04
C VAL A 110 20.87 4.99 -5.03
N MET A 111 20.58 6.28 -4.95
CA MET A 111 19.53 6.92 -5.76
C MET A 111 20.05 7.47 -7.09
N GLU A 112 21.14 8.25 -7.04
CA GLU A 112 21.72 8.91 -8.22
C GLU A 112 23.15 8.43 -8.48
N THR A 113 24.06 8.72 -7.55
CA THR A 113 25.48 8.36 -7.63
C THR A 113 25.96 7.70 -6.34
N LEU A 114 27.00 6.88 -6.47
CA LEU A 114 27.63 6.23 -5.32
C LEU A 114 28.23 7.27 -4.35
N GLU A 115 28.82 8.34 -4.90
CA GLU A 115 29.43 9.45 -4.15
C GLU A 115 28.50 10.06 -3.10
N GLN A 116 27.25 10.40 -3.47
CA GLN A 116 26.28 11.00 -2.56
C GLN A 116 26.02 10.07 -1.36
N THR A 117 25.81 8.79 -1.64
CA THR A 117 25.45 7.78 -0.64
C THR A 117 26.62 7.49 0.30
N VAL A 118 27.84 7.37 -0.24
CA VAL A 118 29.07 7.15 0.53
C VAL A 118 29.38 8.36 1.42
N SER A 119 29.18 9.58 0.91
CA SER A 119 29.38 10.82 1.66
C SER A 119 28.39 10.96 2.81
N GLU A 120 27.11 10.66 2.59
CA GLU A 120 26.07 10.70 3.62
C GLU A 120 26.31 9.67 4.74
N LEU A 121 26.84 8.50 4.40
CA LEU A 121 27.11 7.42 5.35
C LEU A 121 28.50 7.50 6.00
N ALA A 122 29.35 8.45 5.59
CA ALA A 122 30.73 8.59 6.04
C ALA A 122 31.52 7.27 6.01
N VAL A 123 31.34 6.48 4.95
CA VAL A 123 32.01 5.16 4.82
C VAL A 123 33.50 5.37 4.54
N SER A 124 34.35 4.56 5.18
CA SER A 124 35.80 4.59 4.93
C SER A 124 36.11 4.29 3.47
N THR A 125 36.86 5.17 2.83
CA THR A 125 37.21 5.05 1.42
C THR A 125 38.39 4.11 1.16
N GLU A 126 39.06 3.66 2.21
CA GLU A 126 40.19 2.71 2.13
C GLU A 126 39.75 1.24 2.18
N ALA A 127 38.49 0.99 2.56
CA ALA A 127 37.92 -0.35 2.68
C ALA A 127 37.18 -0.77 1.41
N VAL A 128 37.10 -2.09 1.18
CA VAL A 128 36.26 -2.65 0.11
C VAL A 128 34.80 -2.35 0.43
N LEU A 129 34.15 -1.57 -0.43
CA LEU A 129 32.76 -1.20 -0.28
C LEU A 129 31.87 -2.37 -0.72
N ARG A 130 31.07 -2.87 0.21
CA ARG A 130 30.06 -3.86 -0.12
C ARG A 130 28.83 -3.17 -0.69
N VAL A 131 28.49 -3.48 -1.94
CA VAL A 131 27.27 -3.00 -2.59
C VAL A 131 26.31 -4.16 -2.75
N SER A 132 25.21 -4.12 -2.01
CA SER A 132 24.14 -5.10 -2.16
C SER A 132 23.28 -4.72 -3.35
N TYR A 133 22.91 -5.67 -4.21
CA TYR A 133 22.02 -5.41 -5.35
C TYR A 133 20.74 -6.24 -5.27
N GLN A 134 19.65 -5.72 -5.84
CA GLN A 134 18.38 -6.42 -5.95
C GLN A 134 17.72 -6.14 -7.32
N PRO A 135 17.16 -7.16 -7.98
CA PRO A 135 16.47 -6.96 -9.25
C PRO A 135 15.17 -6.17 -9.05
N LEU A 136 14.89 -5.27 -9.98
CA LEU A 136 13.60 -4.61 -10.13
C LEU A 136 12.75 -5.32 -11.19
N ALA A 137 11.46 -5.00 -11.23
CA ALA A 137 10.60 -5.42 -12.31
C ALA A 137 11.17 -4.95 -13.68
N VAL A 138 11.32 -5.91 -14.60
CA VAL A 138 11.82 -5.69 -15.97
C VAL A 138 10.88 -4.75 -16.74
N PHE A 139 9.57 -4.88 -16.52
CA PHE A 139 8.61 -3.93 -17.06
C PHE A 139 8.57 -2.64 -16.23
N ARG A 140 8.25 -1.53 -16.91
CA ARG A 140 8.08 -0.22 -16.26
C ARG A 140 6.65 0.28 -16.45
N VAL A 141 6.01 0.64 -15.34
CA VAL A 141 4.69 1.25 -15.36
C VAL A 141 4.84 2.73 -15.72
N ARG A 142 4.01 3.19 -16.64
CA ARG A 142 3.99 4.61 -17.05
C ARG A 142 3.24 5.42 -15.98
N PRO A 143 3.72 6.64 -15.65
CA PRO A 143 3.01 7.51 -14.74
C PRO A 143 1.64 7.89 -15.31
N VAL A 144 0.60 7.83 -14.49
CA VAL A 144 -0.73 8.33 -14.86
C VAL A 144 -0.71 9.86 -14.85
N THR A 145 -1.16 10.49 -15.95
CA THR A 145 -1.00 11.95 -16.16
C THR A 145 -2.33 12.68 -16.29
N ARG A 146 -3.38 12.01 -16.79
CA ARG A 146 -4.67 12.64 -17.07
C ARG A 146 -5.84 11.72 -16.82
N CYS A 147 -7.01 12.31 -16.59
CA CYS A 147 -8.28 11.61 -16.60
C CYS A 147 -8.62 11.24 -18.06
N THR A 148 -8.71 9.95 -18.37
CA THR A 148 -9.10 9.49 -19.71
C THR A 148 -10.60 9.33 -19.85
N SER A 149 -11.25 8.81 -18.80
CA SER A 149 -12.68 8.51 -18.81
C SER A 149 -13.32 8.91 -17.48
N THR A 150 -14.52 9.46 -17.54
CA THR A 150 -15.42 9.60 -16.39
C THR A 150 -16.60 8.68 -16.63
N MET A 151 -16.81 7.72 -15.74
CA MET A 151 -17.85 6.69 -15.84
C MET A 151 -18.97 7.05 -14.85
N PRO A 152 -20.07 7.67 -15.32
CA PRO A 152 -21.24 7.92 -14.51
C PRO A 152 -22.08 6.65 -14.37
N GLY A 153 -22.84 6.55 -13.29
CA GLY A 153 -23.87 5.53 -13.19
C GLY A 153 -24.39 5.35 -11.77
N HIS A 154 -23.49 5.40 -10.77
CA HIS A 154 -23.91 5.33 -9.38
C HIS A 154 -24.78 6.53 -9.01
N THR A 155 -25.80 6.29 -8.18
CA THR A 155 -26.71 7.37 -7.72
C THR A 155 -26.30 7.96 -6.38
N GLU A 156 -25.34 7.34 -5.70
CA GLU A 156 -24.72 7.82 -4.47
C GLU A 156 -23.19 7.62 -4.51
N ALA A 157 -22.51 7.93 -3.39
CA ALA A 157 -21.07 7.84 -3.26
C ALA A 157 -20.53 6.45 -3.61
N VAL A 158 -19.44 6.42 -4.38
CA VAL A 158 -18.70 5.21 -4.69
C VAL A 158 -17.72 4.95 -3.56
N LEU A 159 -17.93 3.85 -2.81
CA LEU A 159 -17.16 3.53 -1.61
C LEU A 159 -16.00 2.58 -1.91
N HIS A 160 -16.15 1.73 -2.93
CA HIS A 160 -15.12 0.79 -3.36
C HIS A 160 -15.03 0.72 -4.87
N VAL A 161 -13.79 0.56 -5.34
CA VAL A 161 -13.43 0.35 -6.73
C VAL A 161 -12.28 -0.66 -6.73
N ASN A 162 -12.43 -1.75 -7.47
CA ASN A 162 -11.43 -2.80 -7.54
C ASN A 162 -11.34 -3.36 -8.97
N TYR A 163 -10.15 -3.34 -9.56
CA TYR A 163 -9.83 -4.07 -10.77
C TYR A 163 -9.88 -5.57 -10.51
N SER A 164 -10.38 -6.30 -11.49
CA SER A 164 -10.27 -7.75 -11.54
C SER A 164 -8.80 -8.19 -11.52
N PRO A 165 -8.49 -9.39 -11.02
CA PRO A 165 -7.12 -9.91 -10.95
C PRO A 165 -6.37 -9.91 -12.29
N ASP A 166 -7.10 -10.10 -13.40
CA ASP A 166 -6.59 -10.07 -14.77
C ASP A 166 -6.54 -8.66 -15.40
N GLY A 167 -7.07 -7.64 -14.71
CA GLY A 167 -7.10 -6.24 -15.15
C GLY A 167 -8.12 -5.91 -16.24
N THR A 168 -8.93 -6.88 -16.70
CA THR A 168 -9.86 -6.68 -17.82
C THR A 168 -11.16 -5.97 -17.43
N MET A 169 -11.58 -6.13 -16.17
CA MET A 169 -12.83 -5.59 -15.64
C MET A 169 -12.57 -4.72 -14.42
N LEU A 170 -13.48 -3.79 -14.19
CA LEU A 170 -13.55 -3.01 -12.96
C LEU A 170 -14.85 -3.32 -12.25
N ALA A 171 -14.80 -3.53 -10.94
CA ALA A 171 -15.99 -3.57 -10.10
C ALA A 171 -16.05 -2.34 -9.21
N SER A 172 -17.25 -1.86 -8.96
CA SER A 172 -17.50 -0.80 -7.99
C SER A 172 -18.71 -1.11 -7.12
N GLY A 173 -18.67 -0.62 -5.89
CA GLY A 173 -19.75 -0.72 -4.92
C GLY A 173 -19.88 0.57 -4.12
N GLY A 174 -21.09 0.91 -3.71
CA GLY A 174 -21.32 2.19 -3.04
C GLY A 174 -22.61 2.31 -2.24
N GLY A 175 -22.96 3.55 -1.94
CA GLY A 175 -24.14 3.93 -1.17
C GLY A 175 -25.46 3.56 -1.85
N ASP A 176 -25.47 3.50 -3.19
CA ASP A 176 -26.67 3.19 -3.96
C ASP A 176 -27.11 1.73 -3.90
N MET A 177 -26.47 0.92 -3.04
CA MET A 177 -26.82 -0.47 -2.78
C MET A 177 -26.62 -1.37 -4.01
N THR A 178 -25.89 -0.89 -5.02
CA THR A 178 -25.59 -1.66 -6.22
C THR A 178 -24.10 -2.02 -6.30
N VAL A 179 -23.84 -3.15 -6.93
CA VAL A 179 -22.52 -3.48 -7.45
C VAL A 179 -22.57 -3.25 -8.95
N ARG A 180 -21.53 -2.65 -9.52
CA ARG A 180 -21.44 -2.45 -10.97
C ARG A 180 -20.16 -3.03 -11.50
N PHE A 181 -20.28 -3.65 -12.67
CA PHE A 181 -19.14 -4.12 -13.44
C PHE A 181 -18.98 -3.23 -14.66
N TRP A 182 -17.75 -2.82 -14.92
CA TRP A 182 -17.36 -1.96 -16.02
C TRP A 182 -16.32 -2.68 -16.86
N ASP A 183 -16.39 -2.45 -18.15
CA ASP A 183 -15.33 -2.84 -19.07
C ASP A 183 -14.27 -1.74 -19.07
N VAL A 184 -13.04 -2.11 -18.72
CA VAL A 184 -11.92 -1.17 -18.61
C VAL A 184 -11.52 -0.62 -19.98
N GLN A 185 -11.59 -1.44 -21.03
CA GLN A 185 -11.13 -1.04 -22.37
C GLN A 185 -12.07 -0.02 -22.99
N THR A 186 -13.37 -0.24 -22.87
CA THR A 186 -14.39 0.64 -23.44
C THR A 186 -14.85 1.73 -22.46
N SER A 187 -14.50 1.62 -21.18
CA SER A 187 -15.02 2.48 -20.10
C SER A 187 -16.56 2.50 -20.02
N LEU A 188 -17.22 1.42 -20.46
CA LEU A 188 -18.66 1.31 -20.49
C LEU A 188 -19.18 0.46 -19.30
N PRO A 189 -20.36 0.81 -18.75
CA PRO A 189 -21.02 -0.05 -17.79
C PRO A 189 -21.44 -1.36 -18.46
N ARG A 190 -20.99 -2.49 -17.91
CA ARG A 190 -21.33 -3.82 -18.42
C ARG A 190 -22.58 -4.35 -17.73
N PHE A 191 -22.59 -4.32 -16.39
CA PHE A 191 -23.71 -4.81 -15.59
C PHE A 191 -23.96 -3.94 -14.37
N THR A 192 -25.24 -3.79 -14.01
CA THR A 192 -25.67 -3.24 -12.72
C THR A 192 -26.33 -4.34 -11.91
N CYS A 193 -25.60 -4.87 -10.95
CA CYS A 193 -26.01 -5.94 -10.08
C CYS A 193 -26.83 -5.38 -8.93
N ARG A 194 -28.13 -5.67 -8.95
CA ARG A 194 -29.08 -5.22 -7.94
C ARG A 194 -29.40 -6.33 -6.98
N GLY A 195 -29.46 -5.96 -5.71
CA GLY A 195 -30.31 -6.66 -4.76
C GLY A 195 -29.91 -6.53 -3.31
N HIS A 196 -28.70 -6.02 -2.99
CA HIS A 196 -28.45 -5.52 -1.65
C HIS A 196 -29.52 -4.49 -1.29
N ARG A 197 -29.95 -4.52 -0.02
CA ARG A 197 -30.99 -3.60 0.50
C ARG A 197 -30.40 -2.45 1.30
N HIS A 198 -29.08 -2.42 1.42
CA HIS A 198 -28.31 -1.45 2.17
C HIS A 198 -27.00 -1.15 1.45
N HIS A 199 -26.28 -0.12 1.90
CA HIS A 199 -25.03 0.32 1.27
C HIS A 199 -24.03 -0.83 1.24
N VAL A 200 -23.32 -0.95 0.10
CA VAL A 200 -22.24 -1.94 -0.07
C VAL A 200 -20.98 -1.37 0.57
N LEU A 201 -20.52 -1.99 1.65
CA LEU A 201 -19.41 -1.50 2.48
C LEU A 201 -18.11 -2.25 2.28
N CYS A 202 -18.14 -3.42 1.63
CA CYS A 202 -16.94 -4.19 1.34
C CYS A 202 -17.11 -4.91 0.02
N THR A 203 -16.03 -4.99 -0.75
CA THR A 203 -15.98 -5.75 -1.99
C THR A 203 -14.64 -6.46 -2.12
N ALA A 204 -14.64 -7.65 -2.72
CA ALA A 204 -13.42 -8.40 -2.98
C ALA A 204 -13.59 -9.32 -4.20
N TRP A 205 -12.64 -9.25 -5.13
CA TRP A 205 -12.51 -10.21 -6.22
C TRP A 205 -11.90 -11.52 -5.72
N ALA A 206 -12.43 -12.65 -6.19
CA ALA A 206 -11.73 -13.91 -6.04
C ALA A 206 -10.43 -13.86 -6.86
N PRO A 207 -9.30 -14.41 -6.37
CA PRO A 207 -8.01 -14.38 -7.07
C PRO A 207 -8.04 -15.03 -8.46
N ASN A 208 -9.01 -15.90 -8.73
CA ASN A 208 -9.25 -16.50 -10.04
C ASN A 208 -10.14 -15.66 -10.96
N GLY A 209 -10.57 -14.46 -10.58
CA GLY A 209 -11.42 -13.57 -11.39
C GLY A 209 -12.85 -14.06 -11.68
N LYS A 210 -13.24 -15.29 -11.29
CA LYS A 210 -14.53 -15.90 -11.65
C LYS A 210 -15.68 -15.49 -10.73
N ARG A 211 -15.37 -14.98 -9.54
CA ARG A 211 -16.36 -14.56 -8.53
C ARG A 211 -15.99 -13.21 -7.97
N PHE A 212 -17.03 -12.46 -7.63
CA PHE A 212 -16.91 -11.21 -6.90
C PHE A 212 -17.81 -11.26 -5.67
N ALA A 213 -17.26 -10.95 -4.50
CA ALA A 213 -18.01 -10.87 -3.27
C ALA A 213 -18.29 -9.39 -2.94
N SER A 214 -19.51 -9.11 -2.51
CA SER A 214 -19.87 -7.83 -1.91
C SER A 214 -20.64 -8.04 -0.61
N ALA A 215 -20.49 -7.13 0.33
CA ALA A 215 -21.17 -7.19 1.60
C ALA A 215 -21.80 -5.85 1.97
N ASP A 216 -22.95 -5.92 2.65
CA ASP A 216 -23.72 -4.73 3.01
C ASP A 216 -23.72 -4.41 4.51
N ARG A 217 -24.32 -3.26 4.82
CA ARG A 217 -24.49 -2.73 6.18
C ARG A 217 -25.31 -3.63 7.13
N LYS A 218 -26.05 -4.63 6.64
CA LYS A 218 -26.78 -5.58 7.50
C LYS A 218 -26.06 -6.90 7.71
N GLY A 219 -24.89 -7.08 7.12
CA GLY A 219 -24.13 -8.32 7.27
C GLY A 219 -24.45 -9.36 6.20
N GLU A 220 -25.20 -8.99 5.16
CA GLU A 220 -25.51 -9.88 4.05
C GLU A 220 -24.37 -9.83 3.02
N ILE A 221 -23.84 -11.00 2.67
CA ILE A 221 -22.79 -11.14 1.65
C ILE A 221 -23.40 -11.77 0.41
N ARG A 222 -23.08 -11.23 -0.76
CA ARG A 222 -23.51 -11.75 -2.06
C ARG A 222 -22.32 -12.07 -2.92
N LEU A 223 -22.47 -13.16 -3.65
CA LEU A 223 -21.52 -13.60 -4.66
C LEU A 223 -22.10 -13.29 -6.03
N TRP A 224 -21.28 -12.75 -6.91
CA TRP A 224 -21.67 -12.36 -8.26
C TRP A 224 -20.79 -13.08 -9.27
N ASP A 225 -21.39 -13.44 -10.40
CA ASP A 225 -20.68 -13.82 -11.62
C ASP A 225 -20.36 -12.54 -12.42
N PRO A 226 -19.09 -12.11 -12.48
CA PRO A 226 -18.73 -10.88 -13.20
C PRO A 226 -18.99 -10.96 -14.70
N SER A 227 -18.97 -12.16 -15.29
CA SER A 227 -19.16 -12.36 -16.72
C SER A 227 -20.62 -12.19 -17.15
N LYS A 228 -21.55 -12.48 -16.24
CA LYS A 228 -23.01 -12.43 -16.49
C LYS A 228 -23.73 -11.32 -15.73
N GLY A 229 -23.12 -10.76 -14.69
CA GLY A 229 -23.74 -9.79 -13.79
C GLY A 229 -24.85 -10.37 -12.90
N VAL A 230 -24.89 -11.69 -12.73
CA VAL A 230 -25.95 -12.40 -11.99
C VAL A 230 -25.42 -12.86 -10.63
N GLN A 231 -26.29 -12.84 -9.63
CA GLN A 231 -25.98 -13.38 -8.31
C GLN A 231 -25.79 -14.91 -8.38
N GLN A 232 -24.71 -15.42 -7.79
CA GLN A 232 -24.45 -16.85 -7.64
C GLN A 232 -25.01 -17.35 -6.31
N GLY A 233 -25.97 -18.28 -6.37
CA GLY A 233 -26.57 -18.89 -5.19
C GLY A 233 -27.40 -17.93 -4.34
N GLN A 234 -27.72 -18.35 -3.12
CA GLN A 234 -28.46 -17.55 -2.15
C GLN A 234 -27.51 -16.57 -1.42
N PRO A 235 -28.01 -15.42 -0.94
CA PRO A 235 -27.21 -14.52 -0.12
C PRO A 235 -26.73 -15.21 1.17
N LEU A 236 -25.49 -14.95 1.53
CA LEU A 236 -24.86 -15.48 2.74
C LEU A 236 -25.20 -14.54 3.90
N SER A 237 -26.27 -14.85 4.63
CA SER A 237 -26.75 -14.05 5.76
C SER A 237 -26.43 -14.75 7.08
N ALA A 238 -25.23 -14.54 7.64
CA ALA A 238 -24.92 -15.05 8.98
C ALA A 238 -24.34 -14.03 9.97
N HIS A 239 -23.91 -12.85 9.51
CA HIS A 239 -23.47 -11.81 10.44
C HIS A 239 -24.67 -11.03 10.96
N LYS A 240 -24.63 -10.63 12.23
CA LYS A 240 -25.71 -9.85 12.87
C LYS A 240 -25.54 -8.35 12.66
N GLN A 241 -24.34 -7.93 12.26
CA GLN A 241 -23.93 -6.56 12.03
C GLN A 241 -23.22 -6.46 10.68
N TRP A 242 -22.87 -5.24 10.26
CA TRP A 242 -22.21 -5.02 8.98
C TRP A 242 -20.87 -5.76 8.89
N VAL A 243 -20.60 -6.28 7.71
CA VAL A 243 -19.29 -6.81 7.34
C VAL A 243 -18.32 -5.65 7.19
N THR A 244 -17.11 -5.84 7.68
CA THR A 244 -16.03 -4.83 7.74
C THR A 244 -14.91 -5.14 6.77
N SER A 245 -14.64 -6.42 6.48
CA SER A 245 -13.65 -6.84 5.51
C SER A 245 -13.94 -8.25 4.97
N LEU A 246 -13.54 -8.46 3.72
CA LEU A 246 -13.61 -9.73 2.99
C LEU A 246 -12.20 -10.14 2.54
N ALA A 247 -11.85 -11.41 2.65
CA ALA A 247 -10.57 -11.95 2.18
C ALA A 247 -10.77 -13.33 1.56
N TRP A 248 -10.32 -13.51 0.33
CA TRP A 248 -10.41 -14.79 -0.38
C TRP A 248 -9.20 -15.66 -0.05
N GLU A 249 -9.40 -16.98 -0.06
CA GLU A 249 -8.31 -17.93 0.03
C GLU A 249 -7.38 -17.81 -1.20
N PRO A 250 -6.06 -17.76 -1.00
CA PRO A 250 -5.10 -17.70 -2.10
C PRO A 250 -5.19 -18.90 -3.05
N LEU A 251 -5.07 -18.62 -4.36
CA LEU A 251 -5.26 -19.65 -5.38
C LEU A 251 -4.23 -20.78 -5.31
N HIS A 252 -2.99 -20.49 -4.88
CA HIS A 252 -1.94 -21.52 -4.77
C HIS A 252 -2.24 -22.56 -3.69
N ARG A 253 -3.08 -22.23 -2.70
CA ARG A 253 -3.52 -23.16 -1.65
C ARG A 253 -4.76 -23.94 -2.06
N ASN A 254 -5.66 -23.30 -2.80
CA ASN A 254 -6.89 -23.91 -3.28
C ASN A 254 -7.14 -23.50 -4.73
N SER A 255 -6.85 -24.42 -5.65
CA SER A 255 -7.04 -24.22 -7.11
C SER A 255 -8.48 -23.88 -7.48
N ALA A 256 -9.46 -24.32 -6.68
CA ALA A 256 -10.87 -24.03 -6.92
C ALA A 256 -11.24 -22.58 -6.52
N GLY A 257 -10.49 -21.95 -5.62
CA GLY A 257 -10.74 -20.58 -5.13
C GLY A 257 -12.11 -20.46 -4.47
N GLU A 258 -12.47 -21.42 -3.62
CA GLU A 258 -13.84 -21.57 -3.12
C GLU A 258 -14.06 -21.06 -1.71
N ARG A 259 -13.01 -20.74 -0.94
CA ARG A 259 -13.18 -20.20 0.41
C ARG A 259 -13.10 -18.68 0.43
N LEU A 260 -14.04 -18.10 1.17
CA LEU A 260 -14.09 -16.68 1.46
C LEU A 260 -14.17 -16.51 2.97
N ALA A 261 -13.27 -15.71 3.54
CA ALA A 261 -13.39 -15.23 4.91
C ALA A 261 -14.11 -13.87 4.92
N SER A 262 -15.01 -13.70 5.88
CA SER A 262 -15.66 -12.42 6.19
C SER A 262 -15.50 -12.08 7.65
N SER A 263 -15.27 -10.80 7.93
CA SER A 263 -15.24 -10.24 9.28
C SER A 263 -16.32 -9.21 9.46
N SER A 264 -16.77 -9.03 10.69
CA SER A 264 -17.91 -8.19 11.00
C SER A 264 -17.74 -7.47 12.32
N LYS A 265 -18.55 -6.43 12.47
CA LYS A 265 -18.70 -5.70 13.73
C LYS A 265 -19.25 -6.54 14.88
N ASP A 266 -19.84 -7.70 14.59
CA ASP A 266 -20.27 -8.66 15.62
C ASP A 266 -19.11 -9.43 16.31
N ALA A 267 -17.86 -9.02 16.09
CA ALA A 267 -16.64 -9.63 16.62
C ALA A 267 -16.36 -11.06 16.11
N LEU A 268 -17.09 -11.51 15.09
CA LEU A 268 -16.93 -12.83 14.49
C LEU A 268 -16.25 -12.76 13.13
N ILE A 269 -15.52 -13.83 12.82
CA ILE A 269 -15.01 -14.10 11.49
C ILE A 269 -15.67 -15.40 11.01
N LYS A 270 -16.12 -15.44 9.77
CA LYS A 270 -16.75 -16.62 9.18
C LYS A 270 -16.02 -17.01 7.92
N ILE A 271 -15.72 -18.29 7.78
CA ILE A 271 -15.17 -18.86 6.55
C ILE A 271 -16.31 -19.59 5.84
N TRP A 272 -16.49 -19.26 4.57
CA TRP A 272 -17.59 -19.70 3.74
C TRP A 272 -17.07 -20.55 2.60
N ASN A 273 -17.80 -21.63 2.32
CA ASN A 273 -17.69 -22.33 1.07
C ASN A 273 -18.57 -21.64 0.03
N THR A 274 -17.95 -20.95 -0.92
CA THR A 274 -18.67 -20.15 -1.93
C THR A 274 -19.36 -21.00 -3.00
N ARG A 275 -19.05 -22.30 -3.10
CA ARG A 275 -19.77 -23.22 -3.99
C ARG A 275 -21.11 -23.63 -3.39
N THR A 276 -21.12 -24.01 -2.11
CA THR A 276 -22.31 -24.53 -1.42
C THR A 276 -23.09 -23.45 -0.67
N GLY A 277 -22.49 -22.28 -0.45
CA GLY A 277 -23.04 -21.20 0.37
C GLY A 277 -23.06 -21.49 1.88
N ARG A 278 -22.39 -22.55 2.32
CA ARG A 278 -22.35 -22.93 3.74
C ARG A 278 -21.21 -22.23 4.48
N CYS A 279 -21.47 -21.83 5.71
CA CYS A 279 -20.43 -21.41 6.65
C CYS A 279 -19.69 -22.65 7.15
N GLU A 280 -18.41 -22.80 6.81
CA GLU A 280 -17.57 -23.94 7.23
C GLU A 280 -17.14 -23.80 8.69
N VAL A 281 -16.71 -22.60 9.08
CA VAL A 281 -16.31 -22.30 10.47
C VAL A 281 -16.65 -20.87 10.86
N THR A 282 -16.96 -20.67 12.14
CA THR A 282 -17.05 -19.36 12.77
C THR A 282 -15.93 -19.22 13.80
N LEU A 283 -15.00 -18.30 13.55
CA LEU A 283 -13.92 -17.95 14.46
C LEU A 283 -14.44 -16.91 15.44
N SER A 284 -14.32 -17.22 16.72
CA SER A 284 -14.66 -16.33 17.83
C SER A 284 -13.45 -16.25 18.75
N GLY A 285 -13.18 -15.06 19.28
CA GLY A 285 -12.03 -14.84 20.15
C GLY A 285 -11.63 -13.39 20.28
N HIS A 286 -12.06 -12.51 19.38
CA HIS A 286 -12.02 -11.07 19.58
C HIS A 286 -13.11 -10.62 20.55
N ALA A 287 -12.79 -9.62 21.36
CA ALA A 287 -13.72 -9.06 22.35
C ALA A 287 -14.60 -7.94 21.78
N ASP A 288 -14.23 -7.40 20.63
CA ASP A 288 -14.92 -6.30 19.94
C ASP A 288 -14.82 -6.49 18.41
N SER A 289 -15.50 -5.62 17.67
CA SER A 289 -15.55 -5.51 16.20
C SER A 289 -14.21 -5.82 15.53
N VAL A 290 -14.23 -6.75 14.59
CA VAL A 290 -13.07 -7.06 13.74
C VAL A 290 -13.10 -6.08 12.57
N GLU A 291 -12.08 -5.22 12.41
CA GLU A 291 -12.08 -4.16 11.39
C GLU A 291 -11.50 -4.64 10.05
N LYS A 292 -10.47 -5.48 10.08
CA LYS A 292 -9.78 -5.93 8.85
C LYS A 292 -9.35 -7.39 8.99
N ILE A 293 -9.47 -8.13 7.88
CA ILE A 293 -8.91 -9.48 7.74
C ILE A 293 -8.08 -9.59 6.47
N ILE A 294 -7.03 -10.41 6.52
CA ILE A 294 -6.20 -10.77 5.38
C ILE A 294 -5.92 -12.27 5.44
N TRP A 295 -6.08 -12.96 4.31
CA TRP A 295 -5.73 -14.37 4.16
C TRP A 295 -4.32 -14.47 3.58
N GLY A 296 -3.36 -14.94 4.37
CA GLY A 296 -1.97 -15.12 3.96
C GLY A 296 -1.72 -16.39 3.15
N GLY A 297 -0.62 -16.42 2.41
CA GLY A 297 -0.20 -17.57 1.61
C GLY A 297 0.39 -18.71 2.43
N GLU A 298 0.69 -18.50 3.71
CA GLU A 298 1.22 -19.51 4.63
C GLU A 298 0.12 -20.35 5.32
N GLY A 299 -1.14 -20.22 4.89
CA GLY A 299 -2.26 -20.93 5.52
C GLY A 299 -2.71 -20.28 6.83
N LEU A 300 -2.30 -19.03 7.03
CA LEU A 300 -2.67 -18.20 8.17
C LEU A 300 -3.68 -17.13 7.74
N LEU A 301 -4.66 -16.87 8.60
CA LEU A 301 -5.56 -15.75 8.50
C LEU A 301 -5.22 -14.74 9.59
N TYR A 302 -5.07 -13.47 9.22
CA TYR A 302 -4.75 -12.39 10.13
C TYR A 302 -5.99 -11.52 10.33
N SER A 303 -6.33 -11.19 11.57
CA SER A 303 -7.48 -10.35 11.89
C SER A 303 -7.12 -9.24 12.87
N ALA A 304 -7.51 -8.01 12.56
CA ALA A 304 -7.37 -6.84 13.42
C ALA A 304 -8.73 -6.44 14.01
N SER A 305 -8.75 -6.06 15.29
CA SER A 305 -9.97 -5.70 16.00
C SER A 305 -9.82 -4.42 16.80
N ARG A 306 -10.99 -3.84 17.14
CA ARG A 306 -11.11 -2.74 18.10
C ARG A 306 -10.69 -3.11 19.51
N ASP A 307 -10.62 -4.40 19.83
CA ASP A 307 -10.10 -4.89 21.11
C ASP A 307 -8.59 -4.66 21.29
N ARG A 308 -7.93 -4.01 20.32
CA ARG A 308 -6.50 -3.66 20.28
C ARG A 308 -5.58 -4.86 20.00
N THR A 309 -6.16 -6.00 19.64
CA THR A 309 -5.42 -7.22 19.35
C THR A 309 -5.43 -7.53 17.87
N ILE A 310 -4.39 -8.23 17.43
CA ILE A 310 -4.35 -8.88 16.14
C ILE A 310 -4.28 -10.37 16.40
N LYS A 311 -5.15 -11.16 15.78
CA LYS A 311 -5.17 -12.61 15.94
C LYS A 311 -4.70 -13.29 14.67
N VAL A 312 -3.95 -14.35 14.86
CA VAL A 312 -3.40 -15.20 13.80
C VAL A 312 -4.07 -16.55 13.94
N TRP A 313 -4.85 -16.93 12.92
CA TRP A 313 -5.62 -18.16 12.88
C TRP A 313 -5.01 -19.11 11.87
N ASN A 314 -4.82 -20.37 12.24
CA ASN A 314 -4.50 -21.42 11.30
C ASN A 314 -5.78 -21.81 10.58
N VAL A 315 -5.78 -21.63 9.26
CA VAL A 315 -6.90 -21.95 8.37
C VAL A 315 -6.54 -23.08 7.40
N GLU A 316 -5.52 -23.87 7.72
CA GLU A 316 -5.20 -25.11 7.03
C GLU A 316 -6.09 -26.27 7.49
N GLY A 317 -6.39 -27.15 6.53
CA GLY A 317 -7.16 -28.38 6.77
C GLY A 317 -8.67 -28.20 6.67
N GLU A 318 -9.39 -29.15 7.24
CA GLU A 318 -10.84 -29.27 7.16
C GLU A 318 -11.47 -29.63 8.52
N GLY A 319 -12.76 -29.34 8.65
CA GLY A 319 -13.55 -29.67 9.84
C GLY A 319 -13.02 -28.98 11.10
N ARG A 320 -12.79 -29.75 12.17
CA ARG A 320 -12.41 -29.22 13.50
C ARG A 320 -11.02 -28.59 13.56
N LYS A 321 -10.16 -28.86 12.56
CA LYS A 321 -8.81 -28.29 12.49
C LYS A 321 -8.78 -26.90 11.84
N LEU A 322 -9.84 -26.54 11.11
CA LEU A 322 -9.97 -25.26 10.46
C LEU A 322 -10.26 -24.17 11.50
N GLY A 323 -9.45 -23.11 11.52
CA GLY A 323 -9.74 -21.93 12.33
C GLY A 323 -9.18 -21.93 13.75
N ILE A 324 -8.06 -22.63 13.98
CA ILE A 324 -7.43 -22.66 15.30
C ILE A 324 -6.67 -21.36 15.55
N LEU A 325 -6.91 -20.70 16.69
CA LEU A 325 -6.12 -19.54 17.09
C LEU A 325 -4.67 -19.96 17.42
N VAL A 326 -3.71 -19.48 16.64
CA VAL A 326 -2.28 -19.76 16.85
C VAL A 326 -1.67 -18.73 17.78
N ARG A 327 -1.92 -17.44 17.50
CA ARG A 327 -1.27 -16.32 18.19
C ARG A 327 -2.23 -15.16 18.38
N THR A 328 -2.03 -14.44 19.48
CA THR A 328 -2.60 -13.11 19.68
C THR A 328 -1.42 -12.15 19.81
N LEU A 329 -1.30 -11.23 18.86
CA LEU A 329 -0.32 -10.17 18.83
C LEU A 329 -0.91 -8.96 19.55
N VAL A 330 -0.15 -8.44 20.51
CA VAL A 330 -0.55 -7.31 21.35
C VAL A 330 0.59 -6.32 21.32
N GLY A 331 0.26 -5.04 21.12
CA GLY A 331 1.25 -3.96 21.05
C GLY A 331 0.62 -2.59 20.87
N HIS A 332 -0.50 -2.53 20.14
CA HIS A 332 -1.28 -1.30 19.98
C HIS A 332 -1.95 -0.85 21.28
N GLY A 333 -1.92 0.45 21.54
CA GLY A 333 -2.58 1.08 22.69
C GLY A 333 -4.06 1.38 22.44
N HIS A 334 -4.46 1.45 21.17
CA HIS A 334 -5.83 1.76 20.73
C HIS A 334 -6.30 0.77 19.63
N ARG A 335 -7.54 0.94 19.14
CA ARG A 335 -8.15 0.05 18.14
C ARG A 335 -7.28 -0.08 16.89
N VAL A 336 -7.15 -1.31 16.40
CA VAL A 336 -6.44 -1.60 15.15
C VAL A 336 -7.43 -1.51 13.99
N ASN A 337 -7.20 -0.59 13.06
CA ASN A 337 -8.13 -0.29 11.97
C ASN A 337 -7.78 -1.02 10.68
N THR A 338 -6.49 -1.16 10.39
CA THR A 338 -6.00 -1.62 9.10
C THR A 338 -4.83 -2.58 9.24
N LEU A 339 -4.75 -3.51 8.31
CA LEU A 339 -3.66 -4.47 8.12
C LEU A 339 -3.21 -4.42 6.66
N ALA A 340 -1.96 -4.74 6.41
CA ALA A 340 -1.43 -5.01 5.07
C ALA A 340 -0.38 -6.12 5.17
N LEU A 341 -0.30 -6.97 4.13
CA LEU A 341 0.64 -8.09 4.06
C LEU A 341 1.64 -7.88 2.93
N SER A 342 2.90 -8.29 3.14
CA SER A 342 3.98 -8.11 2.15
C SER A 342 3.65 -8.74 0.79
N CYS A 343 2.97 -9.89 0.79
CA CYS A 343 2.66 -10.65 -0.42
C CYS A 343 1.25 -10.37 -0.98
N GLU A 344 0.54 -9.37 -0.45
CA GLU A 344 -0.89 -9.12 -0.76
C GLU A 344 -1.14 -8.92 -2.26
N ALA A 345 -0.24 -8.24 -2.98
CA ALA A 345 -0.36 -8.04 -4.41
C ALA A 345 -0.35 -9.36 -5.20
N ALA A 346 0.56 -10.28 -4.86
CA ALA A 346 0.65 -11.59 -5.51
C ALA A 346 -0.56 -12.47 -5.17
N LEU A 347 -1.00 -12.47 -3.91
CA LEU A 347 -2.19 -13.23 -3.47
C LEU A 347 -3.46 -12.73 -4.15
N ARG A 348 -3.56 -11.42 -4.35
CA ARG A 348 -4.69 -10.77 -5.03
C ARG A 348 -4.78 -11.13 -6.50
N THR A 349 -3.66 -11.12 -7.23
CA THR A 349 -3.67 -11.40 -8.68
C THR A 349 -3.52 -12.88 -9.01
N GLY A 350 -3.15 -13.72 -8.04
CA GLY A 350 -3.01 -15.16 -8.26
C GLY A 350 -2.07 -15.46 -9.45
N PRO A 351 -2.55 -16.10 -10.52
CA PRO A 351 -1.75 -16.45 -11.69
C PRO A 351 -1.56 -15.26 -12.67
N PHE A 352 -2.33 -14.18 -12.53
CA PHE A 352 -2.31 -13.07 -13.48
C PHE A 352 -1.20 -12.08 -13.17
N GLY A 353 -0.48 -11.69 -14.21
CA GLY A 353 0.55 -10.67 -14.19
C GLY A 353 1.18 -10.47 -15.57
N LYS A 354 2.19 -9.61 -15.63
CA LYS A 354 2.73 -9.12 -16.89
C LYS A 354 3.78 -10.01 -17.57
N GLU A 355 4.27 -11.04 -16.88
CA GLU A 355 5.25 -11.97 -17.43
C GLU A 355 4.60 -12.87 -18.50
N GLU A 356 5.39 -13.38 -19.45
CA GLU A 356 4.90 -14.16 -20.60
C GLU A 356 4.02 -15.36 -20.21
N CYS A 357 4.32 -15.98 -19.06
CA CYS A 357 3.52 -17.08 -18.53
C CYS A 357 2.12 -16.62 -18.08
N ALA A 358 1.98 -15.38 -17.61
CA ALA A 358 0.81 -14.82 -16.96
C ALA A 358 -0.11 -13.96 -17.87
N LEU A 359 0.29 -13.74 -19.14
CA LEU A 359 -0.50 -13.07 -20.18
C LEU A 359 -1.60 -13.95 -20.82
N LYS A 360 -1.72 -15.21 -20.41
CA LYS A 360 -2.78 -16.10 -20.89
C LYS A 360 -4.09 -15.78 -20.16
N ALA A 361 -5.11 -15.41 -20.93
CA ALA A 361 -6.48 -15.28 -20.43
C ALA A 361 -6.89 -16.56 -19.67
N LEU A 362 -7.65 -16.38 -18.59
CA LEU A 362 -8.18 -17.43 -17.70
C LEU A 362 -8.70 -18.69 -18.40
N SER A 363 -9.24 -18.52 -19.62
CA SER A 363 -9.79 -19.59 -20.44
C SER A 363 -8.76 -20.60 -20.95
N LYS A 364 -7.46 -20.35 -20.78
CA LYS A 364 -6.38 -21.24 -21.23
C LYS A 364 -5.69 -22.03 -20.12
N PHE A 365 -5.94 -21.70 -18.85
CA PHE A 365 -5.35 -22.43 -17.73
C PHE A 365 -6.30 -23.51 -17.21
N THR A 366 -5.76 -24.69 -16.96
CA THR A 366 -6.40 -25.62 -16.02
C THR A 366 -6.29 -25.07 -14.60
N PRO A 367 -7.21 -25.42 -13.68
CA PRO A 367 -7.11 -25.00 -12.27
C PRO A 367 -5.75 -25.34 -11.64
N GLU A 368 -5.16 -26.46 -12.01
CA GLU A 368 -3.87 -26.95 -11.52
C GLU A 368 -2.70 -26.11 -12.04
N GLU A 369 -2.71 -25.75 -13.33
CA GLU A 369 -1.71 -24.84 -13.90
C GLU A 369 -1.79 -23.46 -13.26
N ALA A 370 -3.01 -22.93 -13.08
CA ALA A 370 -3.22 -21.64 -12.42
C ALA A 370 -2.72 -21.67 -10.96
N GLN A 371 -2.87 -22.80 -10.26
CA GLN A 371 -2.35 -22.99 -8.91
C GLN A 371 -0.81 -22.97 -8.89
N ALA A 372 -0.16 -23.67 -9.83
CA ALA A 372 1.29 -23.73 -9.92
C ALA A 372 1.90 -22.34 -10.22
N VAL A 373 1.35 -21.60 -11.18
CA VAL A 373 1.80 -20.24 -11.51
C VAL A 373 1.57 -19.28 -10.34
N ALA A 374 0.43 -19.40 -9.65
CA ALA A 374 0.17 -18.60 -8.45
C ALA A 374 1.18 -18.90 -7.32
N LEU A 375 1.60 -20.16 -7.17
CA LEU A 375 2.60 -20.55 -6.18
C LEU A 375 3.98 -19.98 -6.51
N GLU A 376 4.39 -20.03 -7.76
CA GLU A 376 5.66 -19.45 -8.23
C GLU A 376 5.71 -17.95 -7.96
N ARG A 377 4.66 -17.22 -8.36
CA ARG A 377 4.53 -15.77 -8.12
C ARG A 377 4.51 -15.43 -6.63
N TYR A 378 3.81 -16.22 -5.83
CA TYR A 378 3.80 -16.06 -4.38
C TYR A 378 5.21 -16.23 -3.79
N ASN A 379 5.94 -17.28 -4.19
CA ASN A 379 7.30 -17.53 -3.71
C ASN A 379 8.26 -16.41 -4.13
N LEU A 380 8.12 -15.88 -5.35
CA LEU A 380 8.89 -14.74 -5.83
C LEU A 380 8.64 -13.48 -5.00
N ALA A 381 7.37 -13.13 -4.76
CA ALA A 381 7.00 -11.97 -3.95
C ALA A 381 7.41 -12.12 -2.48
N ARG A 382 7.41 -13.35 -1.97
CA ARG A 382 7.87 -13.67 -0.62
C ARG A 382 9.39 -13.54 -0.50
N GLY A 383 10.14 -13.91 -1.53
CA GLY A 383 11.59 -13.75 -1.59
C GLY A 383 12.34 -14.58 -0.55
N GLY A 384 11.86 -15.79 -0.24
CA GLY A 384 12.49 -16.72 0.73
C GLY A 384 12.25 -16.41 2.21
N GLU A 385 11.86 -15.18 2.53
CA GLU A 385 11.57 -14.72 3.90
C GLU A 385 10.13 -15.06 4.33
N PRO A 386 9.81 -15.12 5.64
CA PRO A 386 8.43 -15.25 6.09
C PRO A 386 7.59 -14.01 5.71
N GLU A 387 6.27 -14.22 5.59
CA GLU A 387 5.34 -13.11 5.33
C GLU A 387 5.44 -12.03 6.41
N ARG A 388 5.49 -10.76 5.99
CA ARG A 388 5.51 -9.62 6.91
C ARG A 388 4.15 -8.95 6.95
N LEU A 389 3.69 -8.63 8.15
CA LEU A 389 2.41 -7.98 8.40
C LEU A 389 2.66 -6.60 8.99
N VAL A 390 1.99 -5.58 8.49
CA VAL A 390 1.95 -4.25 9.12
C VAL A 390 0.54 -4.00 9.60
N SER A 391 0.44 -3.43 10.80
CA SER A 391 -0.83 -3.03 11.38
C SER A 391 -0.84 -1.58 11.78
N GLY A 392 -1.97 -0.91 11.54
CA GLY A 392 -2.17 0.49 11.87
C GLY A 392 -3.32 0.70 12.84
N SER A 393 -3.11 1.61 13.78
CA SER A 393 -4.02 1.90 14.89
C SER A 393 -4.39 3.37 14.93
N ASP A 394 -5.46 3.64 15.67
CA ASP A 394 -5.94 4.97 16.00
C ASP A 394 -5.02 5.75 16.96
N ASP A 395 -4.06 5.09 17.61
CA ASP A 395 -3.01 5.76 18.41
C ASP A 395 -1.88 6.35 17.57
N PHE A 396 -2.05 6.37 16.24
CA PHE A 396 -1.13 6.90 15.24
C PHE A 396 0.14 6.07 15.07
N THR A 397 0.22 4.92 15.75
CA THR A 397 1.35 4.00 15.63
C THR A 397 1.08 2.92 14.60
N LEU A 398 2.17 2.46 14.00
CA LEU A 398 2.18 1.22 13.22
C LEU A 398 3.11 0.22 13.90
N PHE A 399 2.84 -1.06 13.71
CA PHE A 399 3.77 -2.11 14.07
C PHE A 399 4.03 -2.99 12.86
N LEU A 400 5.31 -3.35 12.70
CA LEU A 400 5.76 -4.37 11.75
C LEU A 400 5.89 -5.69 12.50
N TRP A 401 5.34 -6.76 11.95
CA TRP A 401 5.29 -8.09 12.55
C TRP A 401 5.85 -9.12 11.59
N ASN A 402 6.51 -10.10 12.17
CA ASN A 402 6.72 -11.39 11.54
C ASN A 402 5.84 -12.43 12.27
N PRO A 403 4.60 -12.63 11.80
CA PRO A 403 3.64 -13.50 12.47
C PRO A 403 4.04 -14.98 12.45
N ALA A 404 4.99 -15.41 11.61
CA ALA A 404 5.52 -16.78 11.58
C ALA A 404 6.56 -17.02 12.68
N ASP A 405 7.40 -16.03 12.99
CA ASP A 405 8.51 -16.19 13.94
C ASP A 405 8.09 -16.01 15.40
N GLY A 406 7.20 -15.06 15.70
CA GLY A 406 6.78 -14.87 17.09
C GLY A 406 5.64 -13.89 17.32
N LYS A 407 5.45 -13.57 18.61
CA LYS A 407 4.45 -12.59 19.08
C LYS A 407 5.00 -11.18 19.23
N LYS A 408 6.32 -11.01 19.19
CA LYS A 408 6.97 -9.71 19.35
C LYS A 408 6.94 -8.95 18.02
N PRO A 409 6.65 -7.65 18.02
CA PRO A 409 6.81 -6.84 16.82
C PRO A 409 8.29 -6.72 16.46
N LEU A 410 8.59 -6.67 15.16
CA LEU A 410 9.92 -6.39 14.64
C LEU A 410 10.30 -4.93 14.91
N ALA A 411 9.36 -4.02 14.61
CA ALA A 411 9.57 -2.58 14.77
C ALA A 411 8.28 -1.89 15.21
N ARG A 412 8.44 -0.87 16.06
CA ARG A 412 7.39 0.10 16.38
C ARG A 412 7.64 1.36 15.57
N LEU A 413 6.66 1.73 14.77
CA LEU A 413 6.76 2.78 13.77
C LEU A 413 5.93 3.96 14.24
N THR A 414 6.57 5.11 14.39
CA THR A 414 5.93 6.32 14.91
C THR A 414 6.26 7.51 14.03
N GLY A 415 5.35 8.47 13.95
CA GLY A 415 5.57 9.71 13.20
C GLY A 415 4.31 10.32 12.60
N HIS A 416 3.23 9.55 12.46
CA HIS A 416 1.92 10.10 12.13
C HIS A 416 1.36 10.92 13.30
N GLN A 417 0.56 11.94 12.98
CA GLN A 417 -0.04 12.86 13.95
C GLN A 417 -1.55 12.68 14.11
N GLN A 418 -2.13 11.75 13.36
CA GLN A 418 -3.55 11.42 13.32
C GLN A 418 -3.70 9.93 12.93
N PRO A 419 -4.91 9.34 13.06
CA PRO A 419 -5.13 7.92 12.79
C PRO A 419 -4.68 7.51 11.39
N VAL A 420 -4.11 6.31 11.30
CA VAL A 420 -3.79 5.69 10.02
C VAL A 420 -5.02 4.96 9.51
N ASN A 421 -5.44 5.31 8.30
CA ASN A 421 -6.66 4.79 7.68
C ASN A 421 -6.38 3.61 6.74
N HIS A 422 -5.27 3.63 6.01
CA HIS A 422 -4.94 2.60 5.03
C HIS A 422 -3.45 2.30 4.99
N LEU A 423 -3.12 1.04 4.73
CA LEU A 423 -1.78 0.52 4.55
C LEU A 423 -1.72 -0.28 3.26
N ALA A 424 -0.60 -0.21 2.54
CA ALA A 424 -0.36 -1.08 1.39
C ALA A 424 1.13 -1.34 1.24
N PHE A 425 1.51 -2.60 1.06
CA PHE A 425 2.85 -2.98 0.63
C PHE A 425 3.03 -2.76 -0.87
N SER A 426 4.25 -2.44 -1.27
CA SER A 426 4.66 -2.54 -2.67
C SER A 426 4.60 -4.00 -3.14
N PRO A 427 4.34 -4.29 -4.42
CA PRO A 427 4.23 -5.65 -4.92
C PRO A 427 5.44 -6.57 -4.68
N ASP A 428 6.63 -5.98 -4.54
CA ASP A 428 7.87 -6.68 -4.19
C ASP A 428 8.06 -6.88 -2.66
N GLY A 429 7.15 -6.35 -1.84
CA GLY A 429 7.24 -6.40 -0.38
C GLY A 429 8.40 -5.60 0.23
N ARG A 430 9.11 -4.79 -0.58
CA ARG A 430 10.28 -3.99 -0.17
C ARG A 430 9.89 -2.78 0.65
N ARG A 431 8.76 -2.15 0.34
CA ARG A 431 8.28 -0.93 0.99
C ARG A 431 6.83 -1.07 1.37
N PHE A 432 6.38 -0.24 2.28
CA PHE A 432 4.95 -0.02 2.44
C PHE A 432 4.65 1.46 2.62
N ALA A 433 3.45 1.83 2.20
CA ALA A 433 2.89 3.16 2.33
C ALA A 433 1.79 3.15 3.38
N SER A 434 1.72 4.25 4.12
CA SER A 434 0.74 4.48 5.18
C SER A 434 0.03 5.80 4.93
N ALA A 435 -1.30 5.74 4.84
CA ALA A 435 -2.16 6.88 4.60
C ALA A 435 -2.86 7.27 5.90
N SER A 436 -2.75 8.55 6.29
CA SER A 436 -3.29 9.05 7.54
C SER A 436 -4.19 10.28 7.35
N PHE A 437 -5.02 10.53 8.34
CA PHE A 437 -5.81 11.75 8.45
C PHE A 437 -4.97 13.00 8.77
N ASP A 438 -3.66 12.85 9.00
CA ASP A 438 -2.71 13.95 9.14
C ASP A 438 -2.33 14.60 7.79
N LYS A 439 -3.03 14.19 6.72
CA LYS A 439 -2.89 14.68 5.34
C LYS A 439 -1.60 14.22 4.66
N LYS A 440 -0.86 13.32 5.29
CA LYS A 440 0.43 12.82 4.79
C LYS A 440 0.33 11.35 4.45
N VAL A 441 1.13 10.97 3.46
CA VAL A 441 1.47 9.56 3.22
C VAL A 441 2.91 9.36 3.65
N LYS A 442 3.17 8.37 4.48
CA LYS A 442 4.55 8.01 4.88
C LYS A 442 4.95 6.69 4.24
N VAL A 443 6.18 6.64 3.77
CA VAL A 443 6.82 5.46 3.18
C VAL A 443 7.85 4.94 4.16
N TRP A 444 7.85 3.62 4.32
CA TRP A 444 8.72 2.90 5.23
C TRP A 444 9.37 1.73 4.49
N ASP A 445 10.51 1.28 5.00
CA ASP A 445 11.10 0.01 4.59
C ASP A 445 10.25 -1.15 5.12
N GLY A 446 9.87 -2.06 4.23
CA GLY A 446 9.07 -3.23 4.52
C GLY A 446 9.82 -4.35 5.24
N ARG A 447 11.16 -4.32 5.30
CA ARG A 447 11.97 -5.30 6.04
C ARG A 447 12.28 -4.85 7.45
N THR A 448 12.89 -3.67 7.58
CA THR A 448 13.35 -3.16 8.88
C THR A 448 12.32 -2.31 9.60
N GLY A 449 11.36 -1.72 8.86
CA GLY A 449 10.47 -0.70 9.40
C GLY A 449 11.13 0.68 9.53
N THR A 450 12.30 0.91 8.92
CA THR A 450 12.91 2.24 8.92
C THR A 450 12.02 3.24 8.17
N PHE A 451 11.97 4.46 8.67
CA PHE A 451 11.25 5.55 8.01
C PHE A 451 12.07 6.04 6.81
N LEU A 452 11.47 6.06 5.61
CA LEU A 452 12.15 6.49 4.39
C LEU A 452 11.79 7.93 4.03
N ALA A 453 10.49 8.22 3.92
CA ALA A 453 10.07 9.54 3.45
C ALA A 453 8.63 9.90 3.86
N THR A 454 8.35 11.21 3.85
CA THR A 454 7.00 11.76 3.96
C THR A 454 6.61 12.43 2.65
N LEU A 455 5.54 11.94 2.05
CA LEU A 455 4.92 12.48 0.85
C LEU A 455 3.99 13.63 1.25
N ASN A 456 4.50 14.85 1.12
CA ASN A 456 3.76 16.08 1.41
C ASN A 456 3.10 16.62 0.13
N GLY A 457 1.81 16.93 0.20
CA GLY A 457 1.11 17.57 -0.92
C GLY A 457 -0.41 17.56 -0.85
N HIS A 458 -1.03 16.65 -0.09
CA HIS A 458 -2.47 16.69 0.17
C HIS A 458 -2.84 17.78 1.18
N VAL A 459 -4.00 18.38 0.99
CA VAL A 459 -4.51 19.48 1.85
C VAL A 459 -5.46 18.97 2.93
N SER A 460 -5.96 17.75 2.75
CA SER A 460 -6.93 17.10 3.63
C SER A 460 -6.58 15.63 3.87
N ALA A 461 -7.37 14.94 4.69
CA ALA A 461 -7.15 13.56 5.09
C ALA A 461 -6.95 12.63 3.89
N VAL A 462 -5.98 11.71 3.96
CA VAL A 462 -5.74 10.72 2.91
C VAL A 462 -6.49 9.44 3.27
N TYR A 463 -7.34 8.97 2.36
CA TYR A 463 -8.19 7.82 2.60
C TYR A 463 -7.54 6.51 2.17
N GLN A 464 -6.99 6.45 0.95
CA GLN A 464 -6.44 5.22 0.39
C GLN A 464 -5.16 5.47 -0.40
N VAL A 465 -4.33 4.43 -0.49
CA VAL A 465 -3.11 4.37 -1.31
C VAL A 465 -3.10 3.10 -2.14
N ALA A 466 -2.56 3.17 -3.35
CA ALA A 466 -2.38 2.03 -4.24
C ALA A 466 -1.00 2.10 -4.93
N TRP A 467 -0.31 0.97 -4.98
CA TRP A 467 0.99 0.84 -5.61
C TRP A 467 0.85 0.46 -7.09
N SER A 468 1.79 0.90 -7.91
CA SER A 468 1.96 0.35 -9.26
C SER A 468 2.51 -1.08 -9.18
N ALA A 469 2.18 -1.89 -10.20
CA ALA A 469 2.64 -3.27 -10.30
C ALA A 469 4.16 -3.44 -10.33
N ASP A 470 4.93 -2.39 -10.67
CA ASP A 470 6.40 -2.39 -10.68
C ASP A 470 7.04 -1.80 -9.41
N SER A 471 6.26 -1.50 -8.36
CA SER A 471 6.73 -0.90 -7.10
C SER A 471 7.37 0.49 -7.20
N ARG A 472 7.40 1.13 -8.39
CA ARG A 472 8.09 2.42 -8.60
C ARG A 472 7.21 3.64 -8.38
N LEU A 473 5.90 3.47 -8.46
CA LEU A 473 4.92 4.54 -8.36
C LEU A 473 3.90 4.23 -7.27
N LEU A 474 3.39 5.29 -6.66
CA LEU A 474 2.33 5.22 -5.67
C LEU A 474 1.28 6.27 -6.02
N VAL A 475 0.01 5.92 -5.89
CA VAL A 475 -1.08 6.88 -5.98
C VAL A 475 -1.81 6.97 -4.64
N SER A 476 -2.25 8.17 -4.28
CA SER A 476 -3.04 8.43 -3.08
C SER A 476 -4.32 9.19 -3.40
N ALA A 477 -5.39 8.83 -2.71
CA ALA A 477 -6.71 9.45 -2.80
C ALA A 477 -7.06 10.14 -1.48
N SER A 478 -7.62 11.35 -1.58
CA SER A 478 -7.84 12.22 -0.42
C SER A 478 -9.23 12.86 -0.41
N LYS A 479 -9.58 13.31 0.81
CA LYS A 479 -10.69 14.21 1.08
C LYS A 479 -10.59 15.56 0.36
N ASP A 480 -9.40 15.95 -0.13
CA ASP A 480 -9.21 17.19 -0.90
C ASP A 480 -9.68 17.13 -2.36
N SER A 481 -10.48 16.10 -2.72
CA SER A 481 -11.00 15.81 -4.06
C SER A 481 -9.91 15.59 -5.13
N THR A 482 -8.65 15.39 -4.74
CA THR A 482 -7.55 15.11 -5.67
C THR A 482 -7.00 13.70 -5.51
N VAL A 483 -6.47 13.20 -6.62
CA VAL A 483 -5.62 12.02 -6.65
C VAL A 483 -4.19 12.49 -6.91
N LYS A 484 -3.19 11.99 -6.18
CA LYS A 484 -1.78 12.39 -6.38
C LYS A 484 -0.93 11.19 -6.72
N LEU A 485 -0.06 11.37 -7.70
CA LEU A 485 0.94 10.40 -8.12
C LEU A 485 2.29 10.77 -7.50
N TRP A 486 2.95 9.77 -6.95
CA TRP A 486 4.26 9.85 -6.33
C TRP A 486 5.20 8.89 -7.02
N GLU A 487 6.44 9.33 -7.21
CA GLU A 487 7.52 8.49 -7.74
C GLU A 487 8.53 8.23 -6.64
N MET A 488 8.89 6.96 -6.50
CA MET A 488 9.72 6.49 -5.40
C MET A 488 11.18 6.92 -5.49
N VAL A 489 11.64 7.34 -6.67
CA VAL A 489 12.98 7.90 -6.86
C VAL A 489 13.03 9.37 -6.39
N ALA A 490 11.91 10.09 -6.49
CA ALA A 490 11.82 11.51 -6.14
C ALA A 490 10.85 11.73 -4.97
N LEU A 491 11.15 11.12 -3.82
CA LEU A 491 10.27 11.01 -2.63
C LEU A 491 9.85 12.34 -1.97
N LYS A 492 10.29 13.49 -2.47
CA LYS A 492 10.09 14.80 -1.82
C LYS A 492 8.88 15.57 -2.36
N ARG A 493 8.40 15.27 -3.58
CA ARG A 493 7.28 16.01 -4.20
C ARG A 493 6.35 15.09 -4.99
N ALA A 494 5.08 15.48 -5.09
CA ALA A 494 4.14 14.80 -5.97
C ALA A 494 4.61 14.98 -7.42
N LYS A 495 4.74 13.87 -8.15
CA LYS A 495 5.10 13.86 -9.58
C LYS A 495 4.00 14.48 -10.42
N ALA A 496 2.75 14.17 -10.10
CA ALA A 496 1.57 14.78 -10.71
C ALA A 496 0.45 14.92 -9.68
N THR A 497 -0.29 16.02 -9.76
CA THR A 497 -1.60 16.15 -9.12
C THR A 497 -2.64 15.95 -10.19
N LEU A 498 -3.59 15.05 -9.95
CA LEU A 498 -4.65 14.66 -10.86
C LEU A 498 -5.97 15.25 -10.35
N PRO A 499 -6.29 16.52 -10.70
CA PRO A 499 -7.57 17.12 -10.40
C PRO A 499 -8.65 16.54 -11.30
N GLY A 500 -9.88 16.44 -10.80
CA GLY A 500 -11.01 16.09 -11.66
C GLY A 500 -12.27 15.66 -10.92
N HIS A 501 -12.15 15.11 -9.72
CA HIS A 501 -13.32 14.83 -8.87
C HIS A 501 -13.87 16.12 -8.26
N ALA A 502 -15.19 16.17 -8.11
CA ALA A 502 -15.90 17.33 -7.54
C ALA A 502 -16.05 17.25 -6.01
N ASP A 503 -15.82 16.08 -5.41
CA ASP A 503 -15.96 15.82 -3.98
C ASP A 503 -14.93 14.75 -3.54
N GLU A 504 -14.93 14.40 -2.26
CA GLU A 504 -14.02 13.46 -1.60
C GLU A 504 -13.80 12.15 -2.39
N VAL A 505 -12.55 11.69 -2.50
CA VAL A 505 -12.20 10.44 -3.20
C VAL A 505 -11.99 9.32 -2.17
N TYR A 506 -12.94 8.40 -2.07
CA TYR A 506 -12.91 7.33 -1.07
C TYR A 506 -12.14 6.09 -1.52
N ALA A 507 -12.29 5.71 -2.78
CA ALA A 507 -11.76 4.47 -3.32
C ALA A 507 -10.68 4.73 -4.35
N LEU A 508 -9.64 3.91 -4.33
CA LEU A 508 -8.53 3.96 -5.26
C LEU A 508 -8.00 2.56 -5.53
N ASP A 509 -7.72 2.27 -6.79
CA ASP A 509 -7.06 1.03 -7.18
C ASP A 509 -6.22 1.19 -8.44
N TRP A 510 -5.09 0.49 -8.49
CA TRP A 510 -4.25 0.40 -9.68
C TRP A 510 -4.52 -0.92 -10.39
N SER A 511 -4.68 -0.88 -11.70
CA SER A 511 -4.81 -2.09 -12.50
C SER A 511 -3.58 -3.01 -12.31
N PRO A 512 -3.77 -4.34 -12.26
CA PRO A 512 -2.65 -5.30 -12.10
C PRO A 512 -1.61 -5.24 -13.23
N ASP A 513 -2.01 -4.80 -14.42
CA ASP A 513 -1.10 -4.55 -15.53
C ASP A 513 -0.41 -3.17 -15.43
N GLY A 514 -0.78 -2.32 -14.48
CA GLY A 514 -0.23 -0.98 -14.34
C GLY A 514 -0.71 0.03 -15.39
N SER A 515 -1.59 -0.32 -16.33
CA SER A 515 -2.00 0.58 -17.43
C SER A 515 -2.84 1.78 -16.98
N ALA A 516 -3.65 1.61 -15.94
CA ALA A 516 -4.60 2.61 -15.49
C ALA A 516 -4.86 2.57 -13.98
N VAL A 517 -5.33 3.68 -13.46
CA VAL A 517 -5.78 3.84 -12.07
C VAL A 517 -7.25 4.19 -12.09
N ALA A 518 -8.03 3.58 -11.20
CA ALA A 518 -9.44 3.89 -11.02
C ALA A 518 -9.66 4.55 -9.66
N SER A 519 -10.44 5.63 -9.64
CA SER A 519 -10.85 6.30 -8.40
C SER A 519 -12.36 6.44 -8.31
N GLY A 520 -12.90 6.19 -7.12
CA GLY A 520 -14.32 6.35 -6.79
C GLY A 520 -14.50 7.48 -5.79
N SER A 521 -15.48 8.37 -6.07
CA SER A 521 -15.72 9.57 -5.27
C SER A 521 -17.14 9.66 -4.75
N LYS A 522 -17.31 10.52 -3.75
CA LYS A 522 -18.60 11.01 -3.27
C LYS A 522 -19.40 11.77 -4.34
N ASP A 523 -18.73 12.26 -5.38
CA ASP A 523 -19.36 12.85 -6.57
C ASP A 523 -20.14 11.84 -7.43
N ARG A 524 -20.17 10.56 -7.03
CA ARG A 524 -20.94 9.45 -7.64
C ARG A 524 -20.38 8.98 -8.97
N THR A 525 -19.20 9.47 -9.34
CA THR A 525 -18.51 9.08 -10.57
C THR A 525 -17.29 8.22 -10.25
N ILE A 526 -16.93 7.40 -11.23
CA ILE A 526 -15.65 6.71 -11.25
C ILE A 526 -14.80 7.38 -12.33
N LYS A 527 -13.55 7.69 -12.02
CA LYS A 527 -12.60 8.22 -13.00
C LYS A 527 -11.49 7.22 -13.26
N ILE A 528 -11.14 7.09 -14.54
CA ILE A 528 -9.99 6.33 -15.00
C ILE A 528 -8.89 7.31 -15.35
N TRP A 529 -7.69 7.05 -14.81
CA TRP A 529 -6.49 7.82 -15.06
C TRP A 529 -5.51 6.93 -15.80
N ALA A 530 -4.99 7.42 -16.93
CA ALA A 530 -3.98 6.72 -17.70
C ALA A 530 -2.95 7.73 -18.23
N HIS A 531 -1.87 7.22 -18.83
CA HIS A 531 -0.81 8.05 -19.40
C HIS A 531 -1.24 8.75 -20.69
#